data_AF-A0A9E3GLK2-F1
#
_entry.id   AF-A0A9E3GLK2-F1
#
_cell.length_a   1.000
_cell.length_b   1.000
_cell.length_c   1.000
_cell.angle_alpha   90.00
_cell.angle_beta   90.00
_cell.angle_gamma   90.00
#
_symmetry.space_group_name_H-M   'P 1'
#
loop_
_entity.id
_entity.type
_entity.pdbx_description
1 polymer ?
#
loop_
_entity_poly.entity_id
_entity_poly.type
_entity_poly.pdbx_seq_one_letter_code
_entity_poly.pdbx_strand_id
1 'polypeptide(L)'
;MRWKLEGHGERSAAGQGALFGGEADGAVVERRPGKGAFSGMEFLHVRARTIINSLGPSSPLPFRHTINAYRGCSHACTYCFARPSHEWLELDIDEGFERQVVVKVNAVERLGRELAPRRWAGESIAMGTNTDPYQRCEGIYGLTRGLVEVLTTHRNPFSILTKSTLVVRDLDLLAEASRCTDVTVNLSIGTLDPEVWRATEPATPHPRRRVEAVARLRAAGVRCGVLVAPVLPGLSDSAAQLEAVVAACTEAGASSISGGQVVYLKPGTREVFLAHLARTHPHLLERYEQLYQGVYAPEELRGQVQRRLRDAIDRHQGRHVDITRNREPRAARPSLAPTSSPGRSATSTQLGLSL
;
A
#
# COMPACT_ATOMS: atom_id res chain seq x y z
N MET A 1 -9.52 28.94 -19.99
CA MET A 1 -9.56 29.08 -18.52
C MET A 1 -8.22 28.63 -17.96
N ARG A 2 -7.40 29.59 -17.52
CA ARG A 2 -6.06 29.38 -16.94
C ARG A 2 -6.22 28.95 -15.48
N TRP A 3 -5.74 27.76 -15.13
CA TRP A 3 -5.56 27.35 -13.74
C TRP A 3 -4.11 27.59 -13.33
N LYS A 4 -3.90 28.61 -12.50
CA LYS A 4 -2.65 28.83 -11.76
C LYS A 4 -2.67 27.92 -10.53
N LEU A 5 -1.61 27.14 -10.34
CA LEU A 5 -1.24 26.56 -9.06
C LEU A 5 -0.02 27.34 -8.54
N GLU A 6 -0.29 28.54 -8.03
CA GLU A 6 0.59 29.21 -7.07
C GLU A 6 -0.22 29.33 -5.78
N GLY A 7 0.36 28.85 -4.67
CA GLY A 7 -0.17 29.05 -3.33
C GLY A 7 -0.63 27.78 -2.61
N HIS A 8 0.32 26.98 -2.12
CA HIS A 8 0.19 26.35 -0.80
C HIS A 8 1.53 26.40 -0.07
N GLY A 9 2.03 27.63 0.14
CA GLY A 9 2.65 27.96 1.41
C GLY A 9 1.53 28.36 2.35
N GLU A 10 0.97 27.39 3.09
CA GLU A 10 0.29 27.57 4.37
C GLU A 10 -0.16 26.20 4.93
N ARG A 11 0.69 25.62 5.79
CA ARG A 11 0.36 24.75 6.94
C ARG A 11 -0.79 23.74 6.78
N SER A 12 -0.75 22.90 5.76
CA SER A 12 -1.66 21.74 5.61
C SER A 12 -0.95 20.49 5.07
N ALA A 13 0.20 20.18 5.66
CA ALA A 13 0.81 18.87 5.79
C ALA A 13 1.85 19.08 6.89
N ALA A 14 1.75 18.40 8.02
CA ALA A 14 2.72 18.58 9.09
C ALA A 14 4.12 18.25 8.54
N GLY A 15 4.91 19.30 8.26
CA GLY A 15 6.25 19.19 7.70
C GLY A 15 7.14 18.43 8.67
N GLN A 16 7.55 17.23 8.26
CA GLN A 16 8.66 16.52 8.88
C GLN A 16 9.91 17.14 8.26
N GLY A 17 10.71 17.83 9.08
CA GLY A 17 11.92 18.53 8.66
C GLY A 17 13.00 17.59 8.11
N ALA A 18 14.16 18.17 7.77
CA ALA A 18 15.32 17.43 7.29
C ALA A 18 15.68 16.23 8.20
N LEU A 19 16.09 15.10 7.62
CA LEU A 19 16.54 13.93 8.38
C LEU A 19 17.82 14.20 9.19
N PHE A 20 18.64 15.13 8.72
CA PHE A 20 20.00 15.34 9.17
C PHE A 20 20.13 16.77 9.74
N GLY A 21 19.88 16.92 11.05
CA GLY A 21 20.10 18.16 11.79
C GLY A 21 19.07 18.42 12.89
N GLY A 22 19.52 18.46 14.16
CA GLY A 22 18.74 18.90 15.34
C GLY A 22 17.75 17.89 15.93
N GLU A 23 17.14 18.24 17.08
CA GLU A 23 16.07 17.48 17.79
C GLU A 23 14.70 17.55 17.05
N ALA A 24 14.72 17.43 15.72
CA ALA A 24 13.52 17.50 14.89
C ALA A 24 12.70 16.18 14.94
N ASP A 25 11.40 16.28 14.65
CA ASP A 25 10.54 15.10 14.46
C ASP A 25 11.06 14.27 13.28
N GLY A 26 11.24 12.97 13.50
CA GLY A 26 11.78 12.09 12.47
C GLY A 26 13.29 12.18 12.28
N ALA A 27 14.05 12.82 13.18
CA ALA A 27 15.50 12.75 13.17
C ALA A 27 15.98 11.29 13.24
N VAL A 28 17.03 10.97 12.46
CA VAL A 28 17.61 9.62 12.45
C VAL A 28 18.25 9.34 13.80
N VAL A 29 17.67 8.38 14.53
CA VAL A 29 18.19 7.95 15.83
C VAL A 29 19.27 6.87 15.67
N GLU A 30 19.23 6.10 14.58
CA GLU A 30 20.17 5.02 14.32
C GLU A 30 20.21 4.71 12.82
N ARG A 31 21.42 4.52 12.27
CA ARG A 31 21.63 4.00 10.92
C ARG A 31 22.05 2.54 11.01
N ARG A 32 21.30 1.64 10.36
CA ARG A 32 21.62 0.22 10.31
C ARG A 32 21.95 -0.22 8.89
N PRO A 33 23.19 -0.61 8.59
CA PRO A 33 23.49 -1.23 7.30
C PRO A 33 22.79 -2.59 7.20
N GLY A 34 22.18 -2.85 6.05
CA GLY A 34 21.57 -4.14 5.74
C GLY A 34 22.62 -5.24 5.61
N LYS A 35 22.29 -6.44 6.06
CA LYS A 35 23.16 -7.64 6.03
C LYS A 35 22.48 -8.77 5.27
N GLY A 36 23.27 -9.70 4.73
CA GLY A 36 22.77 -10.88 4.02
C GLY A 36 21.87 -10.50 2.83
N ALA A 37 20.61 -10.95 2.86
CA ALA A 37 19.61 -10.64 1.83
C ALA A 37 19.28 -9.13 1.67
N PHE A 38 19.74 -8.29 2.61
CA PHE A 38 19.59 -6.83 2.57
C PHE A 38 20.92 -6.10 2.30
N SER A 39 21.97 -6.81 1.85
CA SER A 39 23.25 -6.18 1.50
C SER A 39 23.05 -5.10 0.44
N GLY A 40 23.69 -3.93 0.63
CA GLY A 40 23.50 -2.75 -0.23
C GLY A 40 22.30 -1.86 0.15
N MET A 41 21.55 -2.21 1.20
CA MET A 41 20.52 -1.35 1.79
C MET A 41 21.00 -0.70 3.08
N GLU A 42 20.38 0.43 3.44
CA GLU A 42 20.53 1.13 4.71
C GLU A 42 19.15 1.37 5.33
N PHE A 43 19.01 1.08 6.62
CA PHE A 43 17.80 1.36 7.37
C PHE A 43 18.02 2.55 8.29
N LEU A 44 17.26 3.62 8.07
CA LEU A 44 17.32 4.85 8.84
C LEU A 44 16.22 4.79 9.91
N HIS A 45 16.57 4.40 11.12
CA HIS A 45 15.60 4.34 12.21
C HIS A 45 15.26 5.75 12.68
N VAL A 46 13.97 6.01 12.79
CA VAL A 46 13.43 7.28 13.29
C VAL A 46 12.32 7.00 14.31
N ARG A 47 12.11 7.96 15.22
CA ARG A 47 10.93 7.95 16.10
C ARG A 47 9.93 8.98 15.58
N ALA A 48 8.75 8.52 15.20
CA ALA A 48 7.68 9.40 14.75
C ALA A 48 6.94 10.04 15.94
N ARG A 49 6.66 11.34 15.87
CA ARG A 49 5.72 11.99 16.80
C ARG A 49 4.28 11.63 16.47
N THR A 50 3.92 11.43 15.21
CA THR A 50 2.61 10.90 14.82
C THR A 50 2.74 9.79 13.80
N ILE A 51 1.86 8.79 13.86
CA ILE A 51 1.84 7.72 12.86
C ILE A 51 0.62 7.81 11.94
N ILE A 52 -0.51 8.29 12.46
CA ILE A 52 -1.71 8.58 11.66
C ILE A 52 -1.52 9.91 10.96
N ASN A 53 -1.60 9.90 9.63
CA ASN A 53 -1.61 11.09 8.79
C ASN A 53 -3.02 11.34 8.24
N SER A 54 -3.54 12.55 8.50
CA SER A 54 -4.85 13.00 8.01
C SER A 54 -4.71 13.81 6.73
N LEU A 55 -5.54 13.49 5.74
CA LEU A 55 -5.65 14.21 4.49
C LEU A 55 -6.60 15.38 4.66
N GLY A 56 -6.32 16.48 3.94
CA GLY A 56 -7.21 17.65 3.91
C GLY A 56 -8.61 17.31 3.38
N PRO A 57 -9.64 18.11 3.73
CA PRO A 57 -11.03 17.85 3.35
C PRO A 57 -11.26 17.82 1.84
N SER A 58 -10.44 18.55 1.08
CA SER A 58 -10.46 18.61 -0.39
C SER A 58 -9.74 17.44 -1.07
N SER A 59 -9.13 16.52 -0.32
CA SER A 59 -8.43 15.38 -0.93
C SER A 59 -9.42 14.52 -1.73
N PRO A 60 -9.11 14.18 -3.00
CA PRO A 60 -9.97 13.36 -3.85
C PRO A 60 -9.83 11.85 -3.57
N LEU A 61 -9.03 11.46 -2.58
CA LEU A 61 -8.79 10.07 -2.22
C LEU A 61 -9.99 9.49 -1.44
N PRO A 62 -10.29 8.19 -1.59
CA PRO A 62 -11.43 7.53 -0.92
C PRO A 62 -11.22 7.26 0.57
N PHE A 63 -10.16 7.79 1.14
CA PHE A 63 -9.79 7.66 2.55
C PHE A 63 -9.31 9.01 3.08
N ARG A 64 -9.48 9.21 4.38
CA ARG A 64 -9.06 10.44 5.07
C ARG A 64 -7.83 10.26 5.93
N HIS A 65 -7.51 9.03 6.31
CA HIS A 65 -6.40 8.75 7.21
C HIS A 65 -5.51 7.66 6.65
N THR A 66 -4.21 7.79 6.90
CA THR A 66 -3.20 6.90 6.35
C THR A 66 -2.14 6.57 7.39
N ILE A 67 -1.55 5.40 7.26
CA ILE A 67 -0.35 5.01 8.02
C ILE A 67 0.72 4.54 7.04
N ASN A 68 1.93 5.06 7.22
CA ASN A 68 3.13 4.59 6.54
C ASN A 68 4.21 4.36 7.60
N ALA A 69 4.48 3.10 7.95
CA ALA A 69 5.53 2.70 8.89
C ALA A 69 6.94 2.93 8.32
N TYR A 70 7.03 2.94 6.99
CA TYR A 70 8.28 3.13 6.26
C TYR A 70 8.22 4.41 5.40
N ARG A 71 9.39 4.84 4.93
CA ARG A 71 9.55 5.73 3.76
C ARG A 71 10.75 5.24 2.95
N GLY A 72 10.69 5.40 1.63
CA GLY A 72 11.49 4.57 0.73
C GLY A 72 10.81 3.22 0.51
N CYS A 73 11.14 2.55 -0.58
CA CYS A 73 10.56 1.25 -0.91
C CYS A 73 11.49 0.37 -1.75
N SER A 74 11.87 -0.77 -1.19
CA SER A 74 12.76 -1.75 -1.82
C SER A 74 12.17 -2.53 -3.00
N HIS A 75 10.96 -2.17 -3.44
CA HIS A 75 10.31 -2.68 -4.65
C HIS A 75 10.85 -2.08 -5.95
N ALA A 76 11.59 -0.96 -5.87
CA ALA A 76 12.30 -0.36 -7.00
C ALA A 76 11.40 -0.07 -8.22
N CYS A 77 10.14 0.33 -8.00
CA CYS A 77 9.25 0.68 -9.10
C CYS A 77 9.74 1.97 -9.77
N THR A 78 10.05 1.93 -11.05
CA THR A 78 10.63 3.07 -11.80
C THR A 78 9.65 4.25 -11.90
N TYR A 79 8.36 3.94 -11.89
CA TYR A 79 7.25 4.91 -11.97
C TYR A 79 6.74 5.39 -10.59
N CYS A 80 7.42 5.07 -9.49
CA CYS A 80 6.88 5.32 -8.15
C CYS A 80 6.72 6.82 -7.85
N PHE A 81 5.47 7.27 -7.70
CA PHE A 81 5.16 8.67 -7.36
C PHE A 81 5.67 9.08 -5.97
N ALA A 82 6.05 8.14 -5.12
CA ALA A 82 6.56 8.43 -3.78
C ALA A 82 8.05 8.76 -3.77
N ARG A 83 8.79 8.58 -4.88
CA ARG A 83 10.24 8.86 -4.98
C ARG A 83 10.64 10.24 -4.43
N PRO A 84 9.98 11.34 -4.83
CA PRO A 84 10.28 12.68 -4.29
C PRO A 84 10.00 12.87 -2.79
N SER A 85 9.45 11.88 -2.08
CA SER A 85 9.38 11.95 -0.61
C SER A 85 10.75 11.89 0.07
N HIS A 86 11.79 11.49 -0.67
CA HIS A 86 13.20 11.50 -0.24
C HIS A 86 13.87 12.88 -0.35
N GLU A 87 13.41 13.76 -1.24
CA GLU A 87 13.96 15.13 -1.34
C GLU A 87 13.79 15.91 -0.04
N TRP A 88 12.64 15.78 0.63
CA TRP A 88 12.38 16.40 1.95
C TRP A 88 13.35 15.95 3.05
N LEU A 89 14.06 14.86 2.79
CA LEU A 89 14.94 14.18 3.70
C LEU A 89 16.41 14.33 3.28
N GLU A 90 16.67 15.09 2.23
CA GLU A 90 18.00 15.26 1.63
C GLU A 90 18.61 13.91 1.21
N LEU A 91 17.75 13.01 0.75
CA LEU A 91 18.12 11.70 0.21
C LEU A 91 17.90 11.65 -1.30
N ASP A 92 18.68 10.80 -1.97
CA ASP A 92 18.50 10.53 -3.39
C ASP A 92 17.13 9.86 -3.67
N ILE A 93 16.49 10.28 -4.76
CA ILE A 93 15.14 9.83 -5.18
C ILE A 93 15.19 8.66 -6.18
N ASP A 94 16.35 8.36 -6.74
CA ASP A 94 16.55 7.25 -7.66
C ASP A 94 16.96 5.99 -6.89
N GLU A 95 18.25 5.62 -6.90
CA GLU A 95 18.74 4.44 -6.18
C GLU A 95 18.60 4.59 -4.66
N GLY A 96 18.72 5.80 -4.13
CA GLY A 96 18.54 6.10 -2.72
C GLY A 96 17.14 5.73 -2.22
N PHE A 97 16.10 5.95 -3.03
CA PHE A 97 14.71 5.65 -2.64
C PHE A 97 14.45 4.17 -2.35
N GLU A 98 15.14 3.30 -3.06
CA GLU A 98 14.98 1.85 -2.96
C GLU A 98 16.02 1.19 -2.04
N ARG A 99 17.14 1.86 -1.77
CA ARG A 99 18.22 1.34 -0.89
C ARG A 99 18.19 1.92 0.52
N GLN A 100 17.73 3.16 0.71
CA GLN A 100 17.69 3.80 2.02
C GLN A 100 16.25 3.85 2.53
N VAL A 101 15.89 2.93 3.41
CA VAL A 101 14.52 2.85 3.94
C VAL A 101 14.47 3.49 5.33
N VAL A 102 13.69 4.55 5.47
CA VAL A 102 13.36 5.13 6.77
C VAL A 102 12.36 4.23 7.48
N VAL A 103 12.66 3.86 8.73
CA VAL A 103 11.86 2.95 9.54
C VAL A 103 11.38 3.67 10.79
N LYS A 104 10.07 3.83 10.93
CA LYS A 104 9.47 4.41 12.14
C LYS A 104 9.36 3.34 13.22
N VAL A 105 10.45 3.13 13.96
CA VAL A 105 10.59 1.99 14.89
C VAL A 105 9.57 2.00 16.04
N ASN A 106 8.96 3.15 16.33
CA ASN A 106 7.90 3.29 17.34
C ASN A 106 6.48 3.29 16.75
N ALA A 107 6.29 2.94 15.47
CA ALA A 107 4.99 3.05 14.79
C ALA A 107 3.85 2.33 15.53
N VAL A 108 4.09 1.11 16.01
CA VAL A 108 3.09 0.31 16.73
C VAL A 108 2.72 0.95 18.08
N GLU A 109 3.71 1.36 18.86
CA GLU A 109 3.53 2.08 20.13
C GLU A 109 2.74 3.38 19.93
N ARG A 110 3.10 4.16 18.89
CA ARG A 110 2.42 5.42 18.57
C ARG A 110 0.98 5.19 18.17
N LEU A 111 0.70 4.18 17.35
CA LEU A 111 -0.67 3.90 16.91
C LEU A 111 -1.58 3.59 18.10
N GLY A 112 -1.13 2.75 19.04
CA GLY A 112 -1.91 2.41 20.23
C GLY A 112 -2.29 3.64 21.07
N ARG A 113 -1.41 4.65 21.14
CA ARG A 113 -1.71 5.93 21.83
C ARG A 113 -2.66 6.82 21.03
N GLU A 114 -2.52 6.83 19.71
CA GLU A 114 -3.32 7.67 18.82
C GLU A 114 -4.76 7.15 18.66
N LEU A 115 -4.99 5.85 18.77
CA LEU A 115 -6.33 5.22 18.74
C LEU A 115 -7.08 5.24 20.07
N ALA A 116 -6.55 5.85 21.13
CA ALA A 116 -7.25 5.96 22.41
C ALA A 116 -8.64 6.61 22.20
N PRO A 117 -9.74 6.08 22.78
CA PRO A 117 -11.11 6.51 22.45
C PRO A 117 -11.40 8.01 22.60
N ARG A 118 -10.64 8.71 23.45
CA ARG A 118 -10.77 10.17 23.63
C ARG A 118 -10.15 10.99 22.49
N ARG A 119 -9.43 10.35 21.57
CA ARG A 119 -8.61 10.97 20.52
C ARG A 119 -9.00 10.54 19.11
N TRP A 120 -9.72 9.43 18.95
CA TRP A 120 -10.02 8.83 17.65
C TRP A 120 -11.48 8.40 17.55
N ALA A 121 -12.15 8.72 16.44
CA ALA A 121 -13.57 8.45 16.25
C ALA A 121 -13.84 7.14 15.50
N GLY A 122 -12.80 6.38 15.16
CA GLY A 122 -12.91 5.09 14.49
C GLY A 122 -12.89 5.17 12.97
N GLU A 123 -12.35 6.26 12.40
CA GLU A 123 -12.25 6.43 10.96
C GLU A 123 -11.33 5.37 10.31
N SER A 124 -11.65 5.02 9.06
CA SER A 124 -10.87 4.03 8.32
C SER A 124 -9.48 4.54 7.97
N ILE A 125 -8.48 3.67 8.17
CA ILE A 125 -7.07 3.98 7.94
C ILE A 125 -6.55 3.18 6.73
N ALA A 126 -5.96 3.87 5.76
CA ALA A 126 -5.33 3.25 4.60
C ALA A 126 -3.82 3.08 4.77
N MET A 127 -3.32 1.88 4.54
CA MET A 127 -1.90 1.53 4.46
C MET A 127 -1.52 1.22 3.01
N GLY A 128 -0.28 1.49 2.63
CA GLY A 128 0.15 1.32 1.23
C GLY A 128 -0.01 2.56 0.35
N THR A 129 0.00 3.74 0.96
CA THR A 129 -0.30 5.00 0.27
C THR A 129 0.94 5.76 -0.19
N ASN A 130 2.10 5.59 0.47
CA ASN A 130 3.37 6.22 0.04
C ASN A 130 4.55 5.24 0.04
N THR A 131 4.42 4.10 0.72
CA THR A 131 5.40 3.01 0.73
C THR A 131 4.63 1.70 0.75
N ASP A 132 5.25 0.61 0.33
CA ASP A 132 4.63 -0.69 0.49
C ASP A 132 4.78 -1.19 1.94
N PRO A 133 3.68 -1.50 2.64
CA PRO A 133 3.73 -1.93 4.04
C PRO A 133 4.34 -3.33 4.18
N TYR A 134 4.37 -4.12 3.11
CA TYR A 134 4.90 -5.48 3.06
C TYR A 134 6.15 -5.60 2.19
N GLN A 135 6.89 -4.50 1.99
CA GLN A 135 8.21 -4.55 1.35
C GLN A 135 9.17 -5.48 2.12
N ARG A 136 10.28 -5.89 1.48
CA ARG A 136 11.15 -6.96 2.00
C ARG A 136 11.57 -6.80 3.47
N CYS A 137 11.85 -5.59 3.93
CA CYS A 137 12.26 -5.34 5.33
C CYS A 137 11.15 -5.60 6.36
N GLU A 138 9.88 -5.63 5.99
CA GLU A 138 8.79 -6.06 6.87
C GLU A 138 8.99 -7.52 7.36
N GLY A 139 9.77 -8.33 6.65
CA GLY A 139 10.16 -9.67 7.07
C GLY A 139 11.00 -9.70 8.36
N ILE A 140 11.70 -8.61 8.69
CA ILE A 140 12.49 -8.48 9.93
C ILE A 140 11.85 -7.53 10.94
N TYR A 141 11.16 -6.48 10.49
CA TYR A 141 10.64 -5.45 11.37
C TYR A 141 9.27 -5.77 11.95
N GLY A 142 8.41 -6.47 11.21
CA GLY A 142 7.05 -6.82 11.68
C GLY A 142 6.17 -5.62 12.05
N LEU A 143 6.47 -4.41 11.54
CA LEU A 143 5.75 -3.21 11.96
C LEU A 143 4.33 -3.21 11.40
N THR A 144 4.15 -3.59 10.13
CA THR A 144 2.82 -3.70 9.54
C THR A 144 1.99 -4.74 10.28
N ARG A 145 2.57 -5.89 10.62
CA ARG A 145 1.90 -6.89 11.45
C ARG A 145 1.42 -6.30 12.78
N GLY A 146 2.32 -5.64 13.52
CA GLY A 146 1.98 -5.02 14.81
C GLY A 146 0.92 -3.91 14.68
N LEU A 147 0.94 -3.15 13.59
CA LEU A 147 -0.12 -2.17 13.29
C LEU A 147 -1.48 -2.85 13.08
N VAL A 148 -1.52 -3.97 12.36
CA VAL A 148 -2.75 -4.76 12.17
C VAL A 148 -3.26 -5.32 13.49
N GLU A 149 -2.40 -5.81 14.38
CA GLU A 149 -2.77 -6.29 15.72
C GLU A 149 -3.42 -5.17 16.55
N VAL A 150 -2.83 -3.96 16.53
CA VAL A 150 -3.36 -2.79 17.24
C VAL A 150 -4.71 -2.35 16.66
N LEU A 151 -4.85 -2.28 15.33
CA LEU A 151 -6.11 -1.93 14.66
C LEU A 151 -7.21 -2.94 14.97
N THR A 152 -6.87 -4.23 14.99
CA THR A 152 -7.79 -5.32 15.32
C THR A 152 -8.29 -5.22 16.75
N THR A 153 -7.38 -4.98 17.71
CA THR A 153 -7.71 -4.78 19.12
C THR A 153 -8.69 -3.62 19.32
N HIS A 154 -8.50 -2.51 18.60
CA HIS A 154 -9.38 -1.35 18.65
C HIS A 154 -10.61 -1.47 17.75
N ARG A 155 -10.77 -2.59 17.03
CA ARG A 155 -11.81 -2.80 16.01
C ARG A 155 -11.88 -1.66 14.99
N ASN A 156 -10.75 -1.01 14.71
CA ASN A 156 -10.69 0.11 13.79
C ASN A 156 -10.67 -0.39 12.34
N PRO A 157 -11.53 0.13 11.45
CA PRO A 157 -11.52 -0.29 10.04
C PRO A 157 -10.23 0.13 9.34
N PHE A 158 -9.76 -0.68 8.40
CA PHE A 158 -8.56 -0.37 7.64
C PHE A 158 -8.50 -1.01 6.26
N SER A 159 -7.62 -0.48 5.41
CA SER A 159 -7.29 -1.07 4.14
C SER A 159 -5.79 -1.19 3.93
N ILE A 160 -5.37 -2.20 3.17
CA ILE A 160 -3.97 -2.44 2.79
C ILE A 160 -3.90 -2.47 1.27
N LEU A 161 -3.02 -1.68 0.69
CA LEU A 161 -2.58 -1.80 -0.70
C LEU A 161 -1.13 -2.27 -0.72
N THR A 162 -0.82 -3.33 -1.46
CA THR A 162 0.55 -3.86 -1.55
C THR A 162 0.81 -4.52 -2.91
N LYS A 163 2.08 -4.62 -3.29
CA LYS A 163 2.58 -5.48 -4.38
C LYS A 163 3.24 -6.76 -3.85
N SER A 164 3.37 -6.89 -2.53
CA SER A 164 4.12 -7.99 -1.91
C SER A 164 3.23 -9.18 -1.57
N THR A 165 3.74 -10.39 -1.81
CA THR A 165 3.11 -11.63 -1.34
C THR A 165 3.36 -11.90 0.14
N LEU A 166 4.20 -11.10 0.81
CA LEU A 166 4.47 -11.23 2.25
C LEU A 166 3.21 -10.98 3.09
N VAL A 167 2.21 -10.27 2.55
CA VAL A 167 0.89 -10.09 3.20
C VAL A 167 0.25 -11.42 3.61
N VAL A 168 0.54 -12.50 2.88
CA VAL A 168 -0.02 -13.83 3.16
C VAL A 168 0.61 -14.47 4.42
N ARG A 169 1.76 -13.98 4.92
CA ARG A 169 2.29 -14.35 6.24
C ARG A 169 1.30 -14.03 7.36
N ASP A 170 0.56 -12.94 7.21
CA ASP A 170 -0.36 -12.44 8.23
C ASP A 170 -1.82 -12.82 7.93
N LEU A 171 -2.03 -13.89 7.15
CA LEU A 171 -3.35 -14.33 6.69
C LEU A 171 -4.34 -14.58 7.85
N ASP A 172 -3.91 -15.29 8.89
CA ASP A 172 -4.75 -15.61 10.04
C ASP A 172 -5.15 -14.35 10.82
N LEU A 173 -4.21 -13.43 10.98
CA LEU A 173 -4.43 -12.14 11.63
C LEU A 173 -5.41 -11.27 10.82
N LEU A 174 -5.26 -11.22 9.49
CA LEU A 174 -6.16 -10.49 8.61
C LEU A 174 -7.57 -11.12 8.58
N ALA A 175 -7.66 -12.44 8.65
CA ALA A 175 -8.93 -13.15 8.75
C ALA A 175 -9.63 -12.87 10.09
N GLU A 176 -8.88 -12.80 11.19
CA GLU A 176 -9.39 -12.36 12.49
C GLU A 176 -9.88 -10.91 12.45
N ALA A 177 -9.05 -9.99 11.96
CA ALA A 177 -9.40 -8.59 11.82
C ALA A 177 -10.71 -8.41 11.01
N SER A 178 -10.87 -9.18 9.92
CA SER A 178 -12.06 -9.17 9.07
C SER A 178 -13.34 -9.65 9.76
N ARG A 179 -13.24 -10.36 10.89
CA ARG A 179 -14.41 -10.74 11.73
C ARG A 179 -14.81 -9.61 12.68
N CYS A 180 -13.85 -8.78 13.10
CA CYS A 180 -14.02 -7.76 14.12
C CYS A 180 -14.37 -6.37 13.54
N THR A 181 -13.87 -6.05 12.35
CA THR A 181 -14.03 -4.74 11.72
C THR A 181 -13.97 -4.81 10.19
N ASP A 182 -14.18 -3.69 9.51
CA ASP A 182 -14.10 -3.59 8.06
C ASP A 182 -12.64 -3.61 7.58
N VAL A 183 -12.24 -4.72 6.96
CA VAL A 183 -10.89 -4.91 6.40
C VAL A 183 -10.95 -5.17 4.90
N THR A 184 -10.16 -4.43 4.14
CA THR A 184 -9.91 -4.72 2.71
C THR A 184 -8.43 -4.83 2.42
N VAL A 185 -8.01 -5.91 1.78
CA VAL A 185 -6.67 -6.04 1.21
C VAL A 185 -6.77 -5.86 -0.30
N ASN A 186 -5.86 -5.11 -0.91
CA ASN A 186 -5.77 -4.97 -2.35
C ASN A 186 -4.35 -5.26 -2.81
N LEU A 187 -4.23 -6.05 -3.88
CA LEU A 187 -2.96 -6.28 -4.55
C LEU A 187 -2.88 -5.39 -5.79
N SER A 188 -1.79 -4.66 -5.94
CA SER A 188 -1.49 -3.94 -7.18
C SER A 188 -0.96 -4.92 -8.24
N ILE A 189 -1.71 -5.09 -9.33
CA ILE A 189 -1.36 -5.96 -10.46
C ILE A 189 -1.62 -5.17 -11.75
N GLY A 190 -0.62 -4.40 -12.19
CA GLY A 190 -0.75 -3.55 -13.39
C GLY A 190 -0.58 -4.30 -14.71
N THR A 191 0.11 -5.44 -14.68
CA THR A 191 0.37 -6.28 -15.86
C THR A 191 0.62 -7.73 -15.44
N LEU A 192 0.37 -8.69 -16.33
CA LEU A 192 0.86 -10.08 -16.23
C LEU A 192 2.03 -10.36 -17.18
N ASP A 193 2.43 -9.36 -17.97
CA ASP A 193 3.55 -9.46 -18.89
C ASP A 193 4.87 -9.46 -18.10
N PRO A 194 5.67 -10.53 -18.18
CA PRO A 194 6.91 -10.66 -17.41
C PRO A 194 8.00 -9.71 -17.90
N GLU A 195 8.01 -9.26 -19.15
CA GLU A 195 8.99 -8.31 -19.65
C GLU A 195 8.71 -6.91 -19.09
N VAL A 196 7.45 -6.48 -19.15
CA VAL A 196 7.01 -5.20 -18.59
C VAL A 196 7.22 -5.17 -17.07
N TRP A 197 6.89 -6.25 -16.36
CA TRP A 197 7.12 -6.37 -14.92
C TRP A 197 8.61 -6.25 -14.57
N ARG A 198 9.50 -6.99 -15.24
CA ARG A 198 10.96 -6.93 -15.00
C ARG A 198 11.52 -5.54 -15.26
N ALA A 199 11.06 -4.86 -16.31
CA ALA A 199 11.54 -3.52 -16.62
C ALA A 199 11.07 -2.50 -15.56
N THR A 200 9.83 -2.59 -15.10
CA THR A 200 9.18 -1.46 -14.41
C THR A 200 9.11 -1.58 -12.89
N GLU A 201 9.08 -2.81 -12.35
CA GLU A 201 8.97 -3.07 -10.92
C GLU A 201 9.76 -4.34 -10.48
N PRO A 202 11.07 -4.42 -10.82
CA PRO A 202 11.87 -5.65 -10.77
C PRO A 202 11.99 -6.30 -9.40
N ALA A 203 11.93 -5.52 -8.32
CA ALA A 203 12.10 -6.05 -6.97
C ALA A 203 10.76 -6.38 -6.27
N THR A 204 9.64 -6.30 -6.99
CA THR A 204 8.34 -6.81 -6.53
C THR A 204 8.22 -8.30 -6.82
N PRO A 205 7.39 -9.06 -6.09
CA PRO A 205 7.04 -10.42 -6.51
C PRO A 205 6.39 -10.46 -7.90
N HIS A 206 6.65 -11.56 -8.62
CA HIS A 206 6.10 -11.80 -9.94
C HIS A 206 4.56 -11.63 -9.95
N PRO A 207 3.94 -11.00 -10.97
CA PRO A 207 2.51 -10.72 -10.98
C PRO A 207 1.62 -11.94 -10.77
N ARG A 208 1.99 -13.10 -11.35
CA ARG A 208 1.26 -14.36 -11.11
C ARG A 208 1.27 -14.80 -9.63
N ARG A 209 2.36 -14.54 -8.89
CA ARG A 209 2.41 -14.81 -7.45
C ARG A 209 1.51 -13.87 -6.67
N ARG A 210 1.32 -12.63 -7.14
CA ARG A 210 0.32 -11.71 -6.57
C ARG A 210 -1.11 -12.21 -6.83
N VAL A 211 -1.40 -12.76 -8.01
CA VAL A 211 -2.70 -13.42 -8.29
C VAL A 211 -2.93 -14.62 -7.34
N GLU A 212 -1.92 -15.46 -7.14
CA GLU A 212 -1.99 -16.56 -6.16
C GLU A 212 -2.25 -16.05 -4.72
N ALA A 213 -1.62 -14.93 -4.34
CA ALA A 213 -1.86 -14.31 -3.04
C ALA A 213 -3.32 -13.83 -2.89
N VAL A 214 -3.93 -13.30 -3.95
CA VAL A 214 -5.37 -12.96 -3.97
C VAL A 214 -6.20 -14.21 -3.66
N ALA A 215 -5.96 -15.32 -4.37
CA ALA A 215 -6.70 -16.57 -4.15
C ALA A 215 -6.57 -17.06 -2.69
N ARG A 216 -5.36 -17.03 -2.11
CA ARG A 216 -5.12 -17.43 -0.72
C ARG A 216 -5.85 -16.53 0.28
N LEU A 217 -5.82 -15.21 0.09
CA LEU A 217 -6.55 -14.26 0.93
C LEU A 217 -8.06 -14.50 0.86
N ARG A 218 -8.61 -14.74 -0.34
CA ARG A 218 -10.02 -15.02 -0.54
C ARG A 218 -10.45 -16.35 0.09
N ALA A 219 -9.64 -17.40 -0.04
CA ALA A 219 -9.90 -18.70 0.58
C ALA A 219 -9.97 -18.62 2.11
N ALA A 220 -9.19 -17.73 2.74
CA ALA A 220 -9.24 -17.49 4.19
C ALA A 220 -10.39 -16.56 4.63
N GLY A 221 -11.29 -16.16 3.73
CA GLY A 221 -12.40 -15.26 4.02
C GLY A 221 -12.03 -13.77 4.09
N VAL A 222 -10.79 -13.40 3.77
CA VAL A 222 -10.37 -11.99 3.69
C VAL A 222 -10.95 -11.38 2.41
N ARG A 223 -11.47 -10.16 2.51
CA ARG A 223 -11.88 -9.41 1.32
C ARG A 223 -10.64 -8.89 0.62
N CYS A 224 -10.31 -9.53 -0.50
CA CYS A 224 -9.17 -9.16 -1.32
C CYS A 224 -9.64 -8.62 -2.67
N GLY A 225 -9.26 -7.40 -3.02
CA GLY A 225 -9.45 -6.82 -4.34
C GLY A 225 -8.13 -6.73 -5.11
N VAL A 226 -8.22 -6.25 -6.34
CA VAL A 226 -7.06 -5.96 -7.19
C VAL A 226 -7.16 -4.53 -7.70
N LEU A 227 -6.04 -3.81 -7.62
CA LEU A 227 -5.86 -2.51 -8.25
C LEU A 227 -4.99 -2.69 -9.50
N VAL A 228 -5.59 -2.54 -10.69
CA VAL A 228 -4.89 -2.56 -11.97
C VAL A 228 -4.25 -1.19 -12.19
N ALA A 229 -3.10 -0.96 -11.54
CA ALA A 229 -2.37 0.30 -11.63
C ALA A 229 -0.87 0.18 -11.27
N PRO A 230 -0.03 1.04 -11.89
CA PRO A 230 -0.38 1.91 -13.00
C PRO A 230 -0.52 1.11 -14.31
N VAL A 231 -1.28 1.65 -15.25
CA VAL A 231 -1.26 1.24 -16.65
C VAL A 231 -0.25 2.10 -17.40
N LEU A 232 0.64 1.46 -18.16
CA LEU A 232 1.77 2.10 -18.84
C LEU A 232 1.50 2.17 -20.36
N PRO A 233 1.36 3.38 -20.94
CA PRO A 233 1.07 3.52 -22.37
C PRO A 233 2.10 2.85 -23.29
N GLY A 234 1.64 1.96 -24.18
CA GLY A 234 2.51 1.19 -25.08
C GLY A 234 3.23 0.00 -24.42
N LEU A 235 3.08 -0.19 -23.10
CA LEU A 235 3.70 -1.31 -22.38
C LEU A 235 2.67 -2.25 -21.76
N SER A 236 1.61 -1.73 -21.14
CA SER A 236 0.61 -2.54 -20.43
C SER A 236 -0.84 -2.08 -20.65
N ASP A 237 -1.09 -1.29 -21.70
CA ASP A 237 -2.37 -0.61 -21.96
C ASP A 237 -3.20 -1.25 -23.09
N SER A 238 -2.70 -2.33 -23.71
CA SER A 238 -3.46 -3.05 -24.73
C SER A 238 -4.68 -3.76 -24.14
N ALA A 239 -5.74 -3.91 -24.94
CA ALA A 239 -6.96 -4.59 -24.50
C ALA A 239 -6.67 -6.03 -24.05
N ALA A 240 -5.80 -6.76 -24.75
CA ALA A 240 -5.42 -8.12 -24.42
C ALA A 240 -4.66 -8.22 -23.08
N GLN A 241 -3.75 -7.28 -22.79
CA GLN A 241 -3.02 -7.26 -21.52
C GLN A 241 -3.94 -6.95 -20.33
N LEU A 242 -4.84 -5.99 -20.49
CA LEU A 242 -5.84 -5.67 -19.45
C LEU A 242 -6.81 -6.84 -19.23
N GLU A 243 -7.29 -7.48 -20.31
CA GLU A 243 -8.12 -8.68 -20.24
C GLU A 243 -7.42 -9.79 -19.47
N ALA A 244 -6.15 -10.05 -19.78
CA ALA A 244 -5.38 -11.11 -19.12
C ALA A 244 -5.26 -10.90 -17.60
N VAL A 245 -5.03 -9.66 -17.15
CA VAL A 245 -5.02 -9.30 -15.72
C VAL A 245 -6.40 -9.55 -15.12
N VAL A 246 -7.47 -9.05 -15.75
CA VAL A 246 -8.83 -9.17 -15.24
C VAL A 246 -9.25 -10.63 -15.13
N ALA A 247 -9.07 -11.41 -16.20
CA ALA A 247 -9.40 -12.83 -16.25
C ALA A 247 -8.75 -13.59 -15.08
N ALA A 248 -7.44 -13.44 -14.92
CA ALA A 248 -6.69 -14.14 -13.88
C ALA A 248 -7.11 -13.71 -12.46
N CYS A 249 -7.41 -12.42 -12.26
CA CYS A 249 -7.83 -11.92 -10.95
C CYS A 249 -9.25 -12.36 -10.60
N THR A 250 -10.16 -12.39 -11.58
CA THR A 250 -11.51 -12.92 -11.39
C THR A 250 -11.48 -14.42 -11.11
N GLU A 251 -10.68 -15.20 -11.84
CA GLU A 251 -10.48 -16.64 -11.60
C GLU A 251 -9.92 -16.90 -10.19
N ALA A 252 -8.99 -16.07 -9.73
CA ALA A 252 -8.48 -16.10 -8.35
C ALA A 252 -9.52 -15.67 -7.28
N GLY A 253 -10.74 -15.30 -7.68
CA GLY A 253 -11.83 -14.95 -6.78
C GLY A 253 -11.75 -13.54 -6.21
N ALA A 254 -11.04 -12.60 -6.86
CA ALA A 254 -10.97 -11.21 -6.42
C ALA A 254 -12.36 -10.64 -6.12
N SER A 255 -12.52 -10.07 -4.93
CA SER A 255 -13.80 -9.49 -4.48
C SER A 255 -14.16 -8.18 -5.17
N SER A 256 -13.18 -7.53 -5.80
CA SER A 256 -13.35 -6.37 -6.65
C SER A 256 -12.12 -6.15 -7.52
N ILE A 257 -12.32 -5.62 -8.72
CA ILE A 257 -11.27 -5.11 -9.58
C ILE A 257 -11.53 -3.63 -9.78
N SER A 258 -10.48 -2.83 -9.58
CA SER A 258 -10.51 -1.40 -9.82
C SER A 258 -9.21 -0.98 -10.51
N GLY A 259 -9.14 0.28 -10.93
CA GLY A 259 -7.92 0.86 -11.42
C GLY A 259 -8.06 1.47 -12.81
N GLY A 260 -7.11 1.16 -13.69
CA GLY A 260 -7.02 1.77 -15.01
C GLY A 260 -6.43 3.17 -14.97
N GLN A 261 -5.79 3.54 -13.85
CA GLN A 261 -5.03 4.78 -13.78
C GLN A 261 -3.80 4.62 -14.66
N VAL A 262 -3.77 5.40 -15.74
CA VAL A 262 -2.56 5.62 -16.50
C VAL A 262 -1.51 6.25 -15.60
N VAL A 263 -0.25 5.83 -15.73
CA VAL A 263 0.84 6.25 -14.85
C VAL A 263 0.89 7.77 -14.64
N TYR A 264 1.10 8.16 -13.39
CA TYR A 264 1.21 9.54 -12.94
C TYR A 264 2.69 9.92 -12.79
N LEU A 265 3.15 10.89 -13.57
CA LEU A 265 4.57 11.28 -13.64
C LEU A 265 4.76 12.73 -13.18
N LYS A 266 4.82 12.90 -11.86
CA LYS A 266 5.19 14.18 -11.23
C LYS A 266 6.69 14.48 -11.40
N PRO A 267 7.12 15.76 -11.26
CA PRO A 267 8.54 16.10 -11.21
C PRO A 267 9.30 15.26 -10.17
N GLY A 268 10.55 14.93 -10.47
CA GLY A 268 11.40 13.96 -9.79
C GLY A 268 11.15 12.53 -10.27
N THR A 269 9.90 12.04 -10.21
CA THR A 269 9.55 10.69 -10.70
C THR A 269 9.63 10.60 -12.22
N ARG A 270 9.24 11.65 -12.95
CA ARG A 270 9.21 11.68 -14.41
C ARG A 270 10.61 11.46 -14.98
N GLU A 271 11.60 12.16 -14.46
CA GLU A 271 12.98 12.14 -14.93
C GLU A 271 13.59 10.76 -14.72
N VAL A 272 13.39 10.17 -13.53
CA VAL A 272 13.79 8.78 -13.22
C VAL A 272 13.12 7.80 -14.18
N PHE A 273 11.81 7.93 -14.39
CA PHE A 273 11.06 7.03 -15.27
C PHE A 273 11.49 7.15 -16.74
N LEU A 274 11.64 8.37 -17.28
CA LEU A 274 12.04 8.59 -18.66
C LEU A 274 13.49 8.15 -18.91
N ALA A 275 14.40 8.39 -17.96
CA ALA A 275 15.77 7.90 -18.06
C ALA A 275 15.82 6.36 -18.10
N HIS A 276 14.99 5.69 -17.30
CA HIS A 276 14.85 4.24 -17.36
C HIS A 276 14.22 3.79 -18.70
N LEU A 277 13.15 4.45 -19.14
CA LEU A 277 12.46 4.14 -20.40
C LEU A 277 13.38 4.29 -21.61
N ALA A 278 14.22 5.31 -21.65
CA ALA A 278 15.21 5.53 -22.70
C ALA A 278 16.20 4.35 -22.83
N ARG A 279 16.53 3.69 -21.72
CA ARG A 279 17.43 2.52 -21.71
C ARG A 279 16.73 1.23 -22.10
N THR A 280 15.48 1.02 -21.67
CA THR A 280 14.79 -0.27 -21.82
C THR A 280 13.83 -0.32 -23.01
N HIS A 281 13.21 0.80 -23.35
CA HIS A 281 12.23 0.95 -24.44
C HIS A 281 12.44 2.28 -25.18
N PRO A 282 13.59 2.50 -25.82
CA PRO A 282 13.93 3.79 -26.45
C PRO A 282 12.89 4.25 -27.48
N HIS A 283 12.26 3.31 -28.18
CA HIS A 283 11.21 3.58 -29.16
C HIS A 283 9.92 4.20 -28.57
N LEU A 284 9.75 4.19 -27.25
CA LEU A 284 8.63 4.83 -26.55
C LEU A 284 8.97 6.21 -25.98
N LEU A 285 10.25 6.60 -25.95
CA LEU A 285 10.68 7.81 -25.25
C LEU A 285 9.98 9.06 -25.77
N GLU A 286 10.05 9.31 -27.09
CA GLU A 286 9.43 10.48 -27.73
C GLU A 286 7.93 10.54 -27.45
N ARG A 287 7.24 9.38 -27.52
CA ARG A 287 5.81 9.28 -27.20
C ARG A 287 5.53 9.71 -25.76
N TYR A 288 6.35 9.27 -24.80
CA TYR A 288 6.16 9.63 -23.40
C TYR A 288 6.47 11.11 -23.13
N GLU A 289 7.48 11.69 -23.78
CA GLU A 289 7.77 13.12 -23.69
C GLU A 289 6.58 13.96 -24.19
N GLN A 290 5.95 13.53 -25.28
CA GLN A 290 4.73 14.17 -25.80
C GLN A 290 3.53 13.98 -24.85
N LEU A 291 3.32 12.77 -24.31
CA LEU A 291 2.19 12.47 -23.41
C LEU A 291 2.29 13.21 -22.06
N TYR A 292 3.50 13.48 -21.57
CA TYR A 292 3.76 13.99 -20.23
C TYR A 292 4.40 15.39 -20.22
N GLN A 293 3.77 16.32 -20.94
CA GLN A 293 3.99 17.76 -20.72
C GLN A 293 3.49 18.18 -19.33
N GLY A 294 2.39 17.57 -18.86
CA GLY A 294 1.89 17.66 -17.49
C GLY A 294 2.17 16.39 -16.69
N VAL A 295 1.59 16.31 -15.49
CA VAL A 295 1.77 15.16 -14.58
C VAL A 295 0.87 13.96 -14.93
N TYR A 296 -0.16 14.18 -15.75
CA TYR A 296 -1.06 13.15 -16.24
C TYR A 296 -0.99 13.05 -17.77
N ALA A 297 -1.15 11.84 -18.30
CA ALA A 297 -1.41 11.61 -19.71
C ALA A 297 -2.74 12.24 -20.16
N PRO A 298 -2.97 12.50 -21.46
CA PRO A 298 -4.20 13.12 -21.97
C PRO A 298 -5.49 12.40 -21.52
N GLU A 299 -6.55 13.17 -21.30
CA GLU A 299 -7.84 12.64 -20.81
C GLU A 299 -8.41 11.54 -21.70
N GLU A 300 -8.26 11.70 -23.02
CA GLU A 300 -8.73 10.70 -23.98
C GLU A 300 -8.05 9.34 -23.77
N LEU A 301 -6.72 9.31 -23.59
CA LEU A 301 -5.99 8.07 -23.34
C LEU A 301 -6.41 7.44 -22.01
N ARG A 302 -6.57 8.25 -20.95
CA ARG A 302 -7.06 7.77 -19.65
C ARG A 302 -8.47 7.16 -19.80
N GLY A 303 -9.36 7.83 -20.53
CA GLY A 303 -10.71 7.35 -20.81
C GLY A 303 -10.73 6.06 -21.62
N GLN A 304 -9.85 5.92 -22.61
CA GLN A 304 -9.70 4.68 -23.39
C GLN A 304 -9.26 3.50 -22.52
N VAL A 305 -8.23 3.69 -21.68
CA VAL A 305 -7.76 2.65 -20.75
C VAL A 305 -8.85 2.25 -19.76
N GLN A 306 -9.56 3.22 -19.18
CA GLN A 306 -10.66 2.96 -18.27
C GLN A 306 -11.81 2.20 -18.94
N ARG A 307 -12.16 2.53 -20.19
CA ARG A 307 -13.17 1.77 -20.95
C ARG A 307 -12.73 0.33 -21.18
N ARG A 308 -11.51 0.12 -21.68
CA ARG A 308 -10.95 -1.23 -21.90
C ARG A 308 -10.97 -2.08 -20.63
N LEU A 309 -10.59 -1.50 -19.49
CA LEU A 309 -10.62 -2.20 -18.21
C LEU A 309 -12.05 -2.54 -17.78
N ARG A 310 -13.02 -1.62 -17.94
CA ARG A 310 -14.43 -1.90 -17.62
C ARG A 310 -15.02 -2.99 -18.52
N ASP A 311 -14.80 -2.89 -19.82
CA ASP A 311 -15.28 -3.88 -20.79
C ASP A 311 -14.73 -5.28 -20.46
N ALA A 312 -13.45 -5.36 -20.07
CA ALA A 312 -12.82 -6.59 -19.61
C ALA A 312 -13.47 -7.16 -18.34
N ILE A 313 -13.71 -6.29 -17.34
CA ILE A 313 -14.37 -6.69 -16.09
C ILE A 313 -15.77 -7.23 -16.38
N ASP A 314 -16.54 -6.56 -17.24
CA ASP A 314 -17.89 -6.97 -17.59
C ASP A 314 -17.91 -8.32 -18.33
N ARG A 315 -17.00 -8.51 -19.31
CA ARG A 315 -16.84 -9.80 -20.02
C ARG A 315 -16.55 -10.97 -19.10
N HIS A 316 -15.73 -10.74 -18.08
CA HIS A 316 -15.36 -11.77 -17.11
C HIS A 316 -16.31 -11.83 -15.90
N GLN A 317 -17.42 -11.09 -15.90
CA GLN A 317 -18.37 -11.03 -14.78
C GLN A 317 -17.71 -10.63 -13.45
N GLY A 318 -16.62 -9.85 -13.53
CA GLY A 318 -15.92 -9.32 -12.37
C GLY A 318 -16.71 -8.18 -11.72
N ARG A 319 -16.38 -7.86 -10.46
CA ARG A 319 -16.98 -6.73 -9.75
C ARG A 319 -16.13 -5.48 -9.89
N HIS A 320 -16.55 -4.54 -10.73
CA HIS A 320 -15.92 -3.22 -10.79
C HIS A 320 -16.20 -2.41 -9.51
N VAL A 321 -15.18 -1.74 -8.97
CA VAL A 321 -15.34 -0.74 -7.89
C VAL A 321 -14.65 0.55 -8.29
N ASP A 322 -15.43 1.63 -8.32
CA ASP A 322 -14.89 2.97 -8.51
C ASP A 322 -14.24 3.46 -7.21
N ILE A 323 -12.91 3.54 -7.19
CA ILE A 323 -12.13 3.99 -6.04
C ILE A 323 -12.19 5.50 -5.81
N THR A 324 -12.81 6.28 -6.69
CA THR A 324 -12.98 7.73 -6.48
C THR A 324 -14.23 8.05 -5.66
N ARG A 325 -15.12 7.07 -5.48
CA ARG A 325 -16.32 7.21 -4.66
C ARG A 325 -16.01 6.75 -3.23
N ASN A 326 -16.24 7.63 -2.26
CA ASN A 326 -16.19 7.27 -0.84
C ASN A 326 -17.10 6.07 -0.61
N ARG A 327 -16.54 4.98 -0.09
CA ARG A 327 -17.30 3.81 0.29
C ARG A 327 -17.79 3.99 1.72
N GLU A 328 -19.09 3.80 1.96
CA GLU A 328 -19.58 3.71 3.32
C GLU A 328 -18.95 2.48 4.01
N PRO A 329 -18.43 2.62 5.24
CA PRO A 329 -17.94 1.48 6.01
C PRO A 329 -19.03 0.44 6.16
N ARG A 330 -18.70 -0.84 6.03
CA ARG A 330 -19.70 -1.87 6.32
C ARG A 330 -20.00 -1.86 7.82
N ALA A 331 -21.28 -1.85 8.19
CA ALA A 331 -21.70 -2.05 9.57
C ALA A 331 -21.00 -3.31 10.13
N ALA A 332 -20.38 -3.18 11.31
CA ALA A 332 -19.78 -4.31 12.00
C ALA A 332 -20.82 -5.42 12.13
N ARG A 333 -20.45 -6.67 11.83
CA ARG A 333 -21.36 -7.79 12.12
C ARG A 333 -21.56 -7.80 13.64
N PRO A 334 -22.80 -7.86 14.16
CA PRO A 334 -23.00 -8.03 15.59
C PRO A 334 -22.26 -9.29 16.03
N SER A 335 -21.43 -9.15 17.08
CA SER A 335 -20.72 -10.29 17.68
C SER A 335 -21.76 -11.28 18.16
N LEU A 336 -21.62 -12.56 17.78
CA LEU A 336 -22.16 -13.62 18.61
C LEU A 336 -21.48 -13.47 19.97
N ALA A 337 -22.26 -13.36 21.04
CA ALA A 337 -21.74 -13.31 22.40
C ALA A 337 -20.83 -14.53 22.62
N PRO A 338 -19.75 -14.41 23.42
CA PRO A 338 -19.00 -15.58 23.83
C PRO A 338 -19.99 -16.54 24.50
N THR A 339 -20.20 -17.72 23.90
CA THR A 339 -20.92 -18.81 24.57
C THR A 339 -20.14 -19.10 25.84
N SER A 340 -20.74 -18.79 26.98
CA SER A 340 -20.22 -19.17 28.28
C SER A 340 -20.07 -20.68 28.30
N SER A 341 -18.84 -21.17 28.24
CA SER A 341 -18.54 -22.55 28.60
C SER A 341 -19.02 -22.78 30.04
N PRO A 342 -19.80 -23.82 30.33
CA PRO A 342 -20.21 -24.10 31.69
C PRO A 342 -18.97 -24.42 32.52
N GLY A 343 -18.80 -23.69 33.62
CA GLY A 343 -17.66 -23.79 34.52
C GLY A 343 -17.44 -25.21 34.97
N ARG A 344 -16.23 -25.74 34.75
CA ARG A 344 -15.75 -26.92 35.47
C ARG A 344 -15.52 -26.52 36.92
N SER A 345 -16.45 -26.93 37.78
CA SER A 345 -16.27 -27.04 39.22
C SER A 345 -15.00 -27.85 39.50
N ALA A 346 -13.98 -27.21 40.06
CA ALA A 346 -12.83 -27.89 40.64
C ALA A 346 -13.16 -28.24 42.09
N THR A 347 -13.70 -29.44 42.30
CA THR A 347 -13.71 -30.07 43.63
C THR A 347 -12.29 -30.49 43.98
N SER A 348 -11.71 -29.79 44.95
CA SER A 348 -10.51 -30.21 45.66
C SER A 348 -10.79 -31.54 46.37
N THR A 349 -10.09 -32.59 45.98
CA THR A 349 -9.99 -33.83 46.77
C THR A 349 -8.54 -33.94 47.21
N GLN A 350 -8.30 -33.59 48.48
CA GLN A 350 -7.11 -34.00 49.21
C GLN A 350 -7.07 -35.53 49.24
N LEU A 351 -6.03 -36.12 48.67
CA LEU A 351 -5.57 -37.46 49.00
C LEU A 351 -4.17 -37.30 49.60
N GLY A 352 -4.11 -37.43 50.92
CA GLY A 352 -2.86 -37.67 51.62
C GLY A 352 -2.36 -39.07 51.33
N LEU A 353 -1.05 -39.22 51.19
CA LEU A 353 -0.37 -40.49 51.31
C LEU A 353 0.91 -40.24 52.12
N SER A 354 0.86 -40.75 53.35
CA SER A 354 2.00 -40.97 54.22
C SER A 354 2.77 -42.18 53.72
N LEU A 355 4.06 -42.00 53.45
CA LEU A 355 5.22 -42.77 53.93
C LEU A 355 6.48 -42.30 53.22
#